data_AF-A0A1F8SPL0-F1
#
_entry.id   AF-A0A1F8SPL0-F1
#
_cell.length_a   1.000
_cell.length_b   1.000
_cell.length_c   1.000
_cell.angle_alpha   90.00
_cell.angle_beta   90.00
_cell.angle_gamma   90.00
#
_symmetry.space_group_name_H-M   'P 1'
#
loop_
_entity.id
_entity.type
_entity.pdbx_description
1 polymer ?
#
loop_
_entity_poly.entity_id
_entity_poly.type
_entity_poly.pdbx_seq_one_letter_code
_entity_poly.pdbx_strand_id
1 'polypeptide(L)' 'MKVGEAVEKVYGKKIDDYLEALAYHFLEGNDLSRAIDYSQKAGDKANRLFAWDQARRYYETVLKLMEKGGQ' A
#
# COMPACT_ATOMS: atom_id res chain seq x y z
N MET A 1 -10.82 3.02 -25.63
CA MET A 1 -10.66 4.00 -24.53
C MET A 1 -10.77 3.23 -23.22
N LYS A 2 -9.66 3.08 -22.48
CA LYS A 2 -9.60 2.28 -21.26
C LYS A 2 -10.29 3.01 -20.11
N VAL A 3 -11.46 2.52 -19.71
CA VAL A 3 -12.20 3.03 -18.55
C VAL A 3 -11.35 2.91 -17.25
N GLY A 4 -10.41 1.96 -17.19
CA GLY A 4 -9.46 1.81 -16.07
C GLY A 4 -8.54 3.01 -15.85
N GLU A 5 -7.98 3.60 -16.91
CA GLU A 5 -7.02 4.72 -16.81
C GLU A 5 -7.71 6.03 -16.35
N ALA A 6 -9.00 6.19 -16.65
CA ALA A 6 -9.78 7.35 -16.20
C ALA A 6 -10.19 7.22 -14.73
N VAL A 7 -10.51 6.01 -14.27
CA VAL A 7 -10.80 5.72 -12.85
C VAL A 7 -9.53 5.89 -12.01
N GLU A 8 -8.36 5.44 -12.49
CA GLU A 8 -7.07 5.70 -11.84
C GLU A 8 -6.71 7.19 -11.80
N LYS A 9 -7.09 8.00 -12.79
CA LYS A 9 -6.83 9.46 -12.72
C LYS A 9 -7.74 10.20 -11.72
N VAL A 10 -8.99 9.77 -11.59
CA VAL A 10 -9.98 10.44 -10.72
C VAL A 10 -9.89 9.95 -9.26
N TYR A 11 -9.56 8.68 -9.05
CA TYR A 11 -9.40 8.09 -7.71
C TYR A 11 -7.95 7.89 -7.29
N GLY A 12 -6.99 7.71 -8.20
CA GLY A 12 -5.60 7.39 -7.87
C GLY A 12 -4.91 8.48 -7.05
N LYS A 13 -5.15 9.77 -7.34
CA LYS A 13 -4.64 10.86 -6.49
C LYS A 13 -5.23 10.87 -5.09
N LYS A 14 -6.53 10.55 -4.95
CA LYS A 14 -7.19 10.52 -3.64
C LYS A 14 -6.79 9.29 -2.85
N ILE A 15 -6.71 8.13 -3.50
CA ILE A 15 -6.37 6.87 -2.84
C ILE A 15 -4.91 6.86 -2.39
N ASP A 16 -4.02 7.49 -3.16
CA ASP A 16 -2.60 7.66 -2.79
C ASP A 16 -2.45 8.34 -1.44
N ASP A 17 -3.31 9.29 -1.09
CA ASP A 17 -3.31 10.00 0.20
C ASP A 17 -3.86 9.18 1.36
N TYR A 18 -4.55 8.08 1.08
CA TYR A 18 -5.10 7.17 2.09
C TYR A 18 -4.39 5.81 2.14
N LEU A 19 -3.36 5.55 1.32
CA LEU A 19 -2.68 4.25 1.28
C LEU A 19 -2.17 3.81 2.66
N GLU A 20 -1.63 4.75 3.42
CA GLU A 20 -1.06 4.52 4.75
C GLU A 20 -2.14 4.16 5.77
N ALA A 21 -3.26 4.89 5.75
CA ALA A 21 -4.41 4.61 6.60
C ALA A 21 -5.10 3.29 6.21
N LEU A 22 -5.23 3.01 4.92
CA LEU A 22 -5.79 1.75 4.43
C LEU A 22 -4.92 0.56 4.81
N ALA A 23 -3.59 0.67 4.67
CA ALA A 23 -2.66 -0.36 5.11
C ALA A 23 -2.83 -0.67 6.61
N TYR A 24 -2.92 0.37 7.45
CA TYR A 24 -3.17 0.21 8.88
C TYR A 24 -4.53 -0.44 9.19
N HIS A 25 -5.60 0.01 8.55
CA HIS A 25 -6.94 -0.53 8.78
C HIS A 25 -7.10 -1.98 8.33
N PHE A 26 -6.50 -2.38 7.21
CA PHE A 26 -6.53 -3.78 6.78
C PHE A 26 -5.67 -4.68 7.65
N LEU A 27 -4.56 -4.15 8.20
CA LEU A 27 -3.74 -4.84 9.18
C LEU A 27 -4.53 -5.13 10.47
N GLU A 28 -5.22 -4.12 11.02
CA GLU A 28 -6.09 -4.28 12.19
C GLU A 28 -7.29 -5.20 11.90
N GLY A 29 -7.81 -5.15 10.66
CA GLY A 29 -8.91 -6.00 10.19
C GLY A 29 -8.53 -7.45 9.85
N ASN A 30 -7.25 -7.83 10.04
CA ASN A 30 -6.70 -9.15 9.74
C ASN A 30 -6.87 -9.61 8.27
N ASP A 31 -7.10 -8.68 7.34
CA ASP A 31 -7.10 -8.94 5.90
C ASP A 31 -5.67 -8.77 5.37
N LEU A 32 -4.86 -9.82 5.57
CA LEU A 32 -3.43 -9.80 5.25
C LEU A 32 -3.15 -9.51 3.77
N SER A 33 -4.00 -10.00 2.87
CA SER A 33 -3.84 -9.79 1.43
C SER A 33 -3.97 -8.31 1.06
N ARG A 34 -5.01 -7.63 1.57
CA ARG A 34 -5.16 -6.18 1.35
C ARG A 34 -4.13 -5.37 2.13
N ALA A 35 -3.78 -5.78 3.34
CA ALA A 35 -2.71 -5.12 4.11
C ALA A 35 -1.37 -5.12 3.35
N ILE A 36 -1.02 -6.23 2.68
CA ILE A 36 0.16 -6.33 1.82
C ILE A 36 0.05 -5.38 0.62
N ASP A 37 -1.05 -5.43 -0.13
CA ASP A 37 -1.23 -4.60 -1.34
C ASP A 37 -1.16 -3.09 -1.04
N TYR A 38 -1.83 -2.63 0.01
CA TYR A 38 -1.81 -1.21 0.38
C TYR A 38 -0.47 -0.78 1.00
N SER A 39 0.21 -1.65 1.76
CA SER A 39 1.55 -1.37 2.29
C SER A 39 2.57 -1.27 1.15
N GLN A 40 2.50 -2.14 0.14
CA GLN A 40 3.34 -2.08 -1.05
C GLN A 40 3.17 -0.73 -1.78
N LYS A 41 1.91 -0.34 -2.04
CA LYS A 41 1.60 0.94 -2.70
C LYS A 41 2.08 2.15 -1.90
N ALA A 42 1.93 2.13 -0.56
CA ALA A 42 2.45 3.18 0.31
C ALA A 42 3.98 3.29 0.25
N GLY A 43 4.67 2.13 0.22
CA GLY A 43 6.11 2.05 0.01
C GLY A 43 6.53 2.64 -1.33
N ASP A 44 5.84 2.28 -2.41
CA ASP A 44 6.11 2.80 -3.76
C ASP A 44 5.89 4.31 -3.86
N LYS A 45 4.83 4.83 -3.21
CA LYS A 45 4.58 6.28 -3.11
C LYS A 45 5.73 6.98 -2.39
N ALA A 46 6.12 6.49 -1.21
CA ALA A 46 7.23 7.05 -0.43
C ALA A 46 8.55 7.02 -1.22
N ASN A 47 8.80 5.93 -1.95
CA ASN A 47 9.97 5.77 -2.81
C ASN A 47 10.00 6.82 -3.95
N ARG A 48 8.86 7.09 -4.61
CA ARG A 48 8.72 8.15 -5.62
C ARG A 48 8.95 9.56 -5.06
N LEU A 49 8.68 9.76 -3.77
CA LEU A 49 8.88 11.02 -3.06
C LEU A 49 10.25 11.13 -2.39
N PHE A 50 11.17 10.18 -2.63
CA PHE A 50 12.49 10.12 -2.01
C PHE A 50 12.45 10.00 -0.46
N ALA A 51 11.31 9.57 0.10
CA ALA A 51 11.13 9.30 1.53
C ALA A 51 11.59 7.88 1.87
N TRP A 52 12.90 7.63 1.73
CA TRP A 52 13.50 6.29 1.77
C TRP A 52 13.24 5.53 3.07
N ASP A 53 13.35 6.18 4.23
CA ASP A 53 13.08 5.54 5.52
C ASP A 53 11.62 5.08 5.65
N GLN A 54 10.69 5.86 5.10
CA GLN A 54 9.28 5.53 5.11
C GLN A 54 8.97 4.40 4.12
N ALA A 55 9.57 4.43 2.93
CA ALA A 55 9.48 3.34 1.95
C ALA A 55 10.00 2.02 2.54
N ARG A 56 11.17 2.05 3.19
CA ARG A 56 11.74 0.88 3.87
C ARG A 56 10.79 0.29 4.91
N ARG A 57 10.19 1.11 5.78
CA ARG A 57 9.23 0.65 6.81
C ARG A 57 8.01 -0.04 6.20
N TYR A 58 7.51 0.47 5.08
CA TYR A 58 6.39 -0.15 4.38
C TYR A 58 6.76 -1.50 3.78
N TYR A 59 7.92 -1.61 3.13
CA TYR A 59 8.37 -2.89 2.59
C TYR A 59 8.71 -3.90 3.68
N GLU A 60 9.30 -3.48 4.80
CA GLU A 60 9.49 -4.35 5.98
C GLU A 60 8.17 -4.87 6.53
N THR A 61 7.12 -4.04 6.52
CA THR A 61 5.76 -4.47 6.91
C THR A 61 5.22 -5.52 5.95
N VAL A 62 5.36 -5.31 4.63
CA VAL A 62 4.96 -6.29 3.61
C VAL A 62 5.66 -7.64 3.84
N LEU A 63 6.98 -7.64 4.01
CA LEU A 63 7.77 -8.85 4.23
C LEU A 63 7.28 -9.62 5.46
N LYS A 64 7.09 -8.93 6.59
CA LYS A 64 6.56 -9.54 7.83
C LYS A 64 5.18 -10.15 7.65
N LEU A 65 4.31 -9.53 6.84
CA LEU A 65 2.97 -10.04 6.59
C LEU A 65 2.98 -11.27 5.69
N MET A 66 3.84 -11.28 4.67
CA MET A 66 4.03 -12.44 3.80
C MET A 66 4.58 -13.64 4.56
N GLU A 67 5.53 -13.41 5.48
CA GLU A 67 6.05 -14.47 6.37
C GLU A 67 4.97 -15.05 7.29
N LYS A 68 4.06 -14.22 7.81
CA LYS A 68 2.94 -14.67 8.65
C LYS A 68 1.83 -15.40 7.88
N GLY A 69 1.57 -15.01 6.63
CA GLY A 69 0.53 -15.63 5.80
C GLY A 69 0.93 -16.93 5.12
N GLY A 70 2.22 -17.29 5.16
CA GLY A 70 2.77 -18.52 4.59
C GLY A 70 2.92 -19.69 5.59
N GLN A 71 2.36 -19.58 6.80
CA GLN A 71 2.37 -20.62 7.84
C GLN A 71 1.03 -21.33 7.98
#